data_AF-A0A7T0JSD8-F1
#
_entry.id   AF-A0A7T0JSD8-F1
#
_cell.length_a   1.000
_cell.length_b   1.000
_cell.length_c   1.000
_cell.angle_alpha   90.00
_cell.angle_beta   90.00
_cell.angle_gamma   90.00
#
_symmetry.space_group_name_H-M   'P 1'
#
loop_
_entity.id
_entity.type
_entity.pdbx_description
1 polymer ?
#
loop_
_entity_poly.entity_id
_entity_poly.type
_entity_poly.pdbx_seq_one_letter_code
_entity_poly.pdbx_strand_id
1 'polypeptide(L)' 'MTYVWTLQGWLYVAVVIDLFSRQVVGWAIDDHMRTSLCIKALQMAFWRRKPPPGLLLHSDRGSQYAGRECRQHLAVMRME' A
#
# COMPACT_ATOMS: atom_id res chain seq x y z
N MET A 1 7.63 1.80 -1.40
CA MET A 1 8.09 0.71 -0.50
C MET A 1 9.49 1.01 0.02
N THR A 2 9.86 0.47 1.17
CA THR A 2 11.25 0.51 1.69
C THR A 2 11.66 -0.86 2.23
N TYR A 3 12.91 -1.02 2.65
CA TYR A 3 13.42 -2.23 3.28
C TYR A 3 14.15 -1.89 4.58
N VAL A 4 14.10 -2.81 5.55
CA VAL A 4 14.71 -2.66 6.87
C VAL A 4 15.51 -3.91 7.22
N TRP A 5 16.68 -3.73 7.85
CA TRP A 5 17.48 -4.83 8.36
C TRP A 5 16.94 -5.29 9.70
N THR A 6 16.78 -6.61 9.86
CA THR A 6 16.31 -7.23 11.10
C THR A 6 17.22 -8.39 11.50
N LEU A 7 16.99 -8.99 12.67
CA LEU A 7 17.70 -10.21 13.07
C LEU A 7 17.41 -11.42 12.16
N GLN A 8 16.35 -11.34 11.34
CA GLN A 8 15.98 -12.37 10.36
C GLN A 8 16.43 -12.01 8.93
N GLY A 9 17.20 -10.93 8.76
CA GLY A 9 17.65 -10.41 7.47
C GLY A 9 16.84 -9.20 6.99
N TRP A 10 16.95 -8.91 5.69
CA TRP A 10 16.22 -7.82 5.03
C TRP A 10 14.73 -8.15 4.92
N LEU A 11 13.87 -7.24 5.38
CA LEU A 11 12.44 -7.29 5.16
C LEU A 11 11.97 -6.05 4.40
N TYR A 12 10.98 -6.23 3.54
CA TYR A 12 10.34 -5.16 2.80
C TYR A 12 9.12 -4.66 3.55
N VAL A 13 8.93 -3.35 3.56
CA VAL A 13 7.84 -2.67 4.24
C VAL A 13 7.09 -1.77 3.26
N ALA A 14 5.77 -1.93 3.23
CA ALA A 14 4.86 -1.00 2.57
C ALA A 14 4.10 -0.20 3.63
N VAL A 15 3.99 1.11 3.43
CA VAL A 15 3.31 2.04 4.34
C VAL A 15 2.39 2.92 3.52
N VAL A 16 1.16 3.12 3.99
CA VAL A 16 0.17 4.05 3.43
C VAL A 16 -0.07 5.14 4.45
N ILE A 17 0.15 6.39 4.02
CA ILE A 17 -0.03 7.58 4.84
C ILE A 17 -1.25 8.34 4.32
N ASP A 18 -2.12 8.75 5.23
CA ASP A 18 -3.14 9.75 4.92
C ASP A 18 -2.48 11.13 4.89
N LEU A 19 -2.51 11.79 3.74
CA LEU A 19 -1.80 13.05 3.51
C LEU A 19 -2.37 14.21 4.34
N PHE A 20 -3.66 14.19 4.68
CA PHE A 20 -4.29 15.24 5.49
C PHE A 20 -3.86 15.13 6.95
N SER A 21 -4.00 13.94 7.55
CA SER A 21 -3.73 13.71 8.97
C SER A 21 -2.27 13.36 9.29
N ARG A 22 -1.47 13.04 8.26
CA ARG A 22 -0.10 12.49 8.36
C ARG A 22 -0.02 11.16 9.11
N GLN A 23 -1.15 10.51 9.38
CA GLN A 23 -1.17 9.24 10.08
C GLN A 23 -0.80 8.09 9.14
N VAL A 24 -0.06 7.12 9.67
CA VAL A 24 0.07 5.80 9.05
C VAL A 24 -1.25 5.06 9.21
N VAL A 25 -1.96 4.86 8.10
CA VAL A 25 -3.29 4.25 8.08
C VAL A 25 -3.29 2.81 7.61
N GLY A 26 -2.23 2.36 6.95
CA GLY A 26 -2.03 0.97 6.58
C GLY A 26 -0.55 0.64 6.43
N TRP A 27 -0.18 -0.60 6.70
CA TRP A 27 1.17 -1.09 6.53
C TRP A 27 1.18 -2.61 6.34
N ALA A 28 2.26 -3.14 5.78
CA ALA A 28 2.51 -4.56 5.69
C ALA A 28 4.03 -4.81 5.62
N ILE A 29 4.45 -6.03 5.98
CA ILE A 29 5.83 -6.49 5.94
C ILE A 29 5.86 -7.85 5.25
N ASP A 30 6.87 -8.09 4.41
CA ASP A 30 7.16 -9.40 3.80
C ASP A 30 8.67 -9.55 3.55
N ASP A 31 9.12 -10.78 3.33
CA ASP A 31 10.51 -11.08 2.93
C ASP A 31 10.76 -10.84 1.43
N HIS A 32 9.73 -10.43 0.69
CA HIS A 32 9.78 -10.18 -0.75
C HIS A 32 9.09 -8.88 -1.19
N MET A 33 9.57 -8.25 -2.26
CA MET A 33 9.00 -7.02 -2.82
C MET A 33 7.95 -7.28 -3.92
N ARG A 34 6.83 -7.94 -3.57
CA ARG A 34 5.73 -8.27 -4.50
C ARG A 34 4.56 -7.28 -4.41
N THR A 35 3.73 -7.23 -5.45
CA THR A 35 2.49 -6.43 -5.49
C THR A 35 1.54 -6.74 -4.33
N SER A 36 1.49 -8.00 -3.88
CA SER A 36 0.70 -8.43 -2.72
C SER A 36 1.05 -7.66 -1.44
N LEU A 37 2.32 -7.29 -1.23
CA LEU A 37 2.74 -6.49 -0.06
C LEU A 37 2.10 -5.09 -0.09
N CYS A 38 2.07 -4.44 -1.26
CA CYS A 38 1.37 -3.15 -1.43
C CYS A 38 -0.12 -3.29 -1.17
N ILE A 39 -0.75 -4.30 -1.78
CA ILE A 39 -2.19 -4.53 -1.67
C ILE A 39 -2.61 -4.75 -0.22
N LYS A 40 -1.86 -5.55 0.56
CA LYS A 40 -2.11 -5.76 1.99
C LYS A 40 -2.14 -4.43 2.76
N ALA A 41 -1.13 -3.57 2.54
CA ALA A 41 -1.07 -2.26 3.18
C ALA A 41 -2.23 -1.33 2.77
N LEU A 42 -2.59 -1.34 1.48
CA LEU A 42 -3.70 -0.55 0.95
C LEU A 42 -5.06 -1.02 1.47
N GLN A 43 -5.30 -2.34 1.52
CA GLN A 43 -6.51 -2.92 2.10
C GLN A 43 -6.66 -2.54 3.58
N MET A 44 -5.58 -2.60 4.35
CA MET A 44 -5.58 -2.14 5.75
C MET A 44 -5.98 -0.67 5.85
N ALA A 45 -5.39 0.20 5.03
CA ALA A 45 -5.71 1.63 5.00
C ALA A 45 -7.18 1.88 4.63
N PHE A 46 -7.67 1.21 3.59
CA PHE A 46 -9.05 1.32 3.12
C PHE A 46 -10.04 0.92 4.20
N TRP A 47 -9.85 -0.22 4.85
CA TRP A 47 -10.76 -0.69 5.91
C TRP A 47 -10.73 0.19 7.15
N ARG A 48 -9.57 0.77 7.48
CA ARG A 48 -9.41 1.67 8.62
C ARG A 48 -10.04 3.06 8.38
N ARG A 49 -9.96 3.59 7.15
CA ARG A 49 -10.44 4.95 6.83
C ARG A 49 -11.81 4.98 6.17
N LYS A 50 -12.21 3.90 5.50
CA LYS A 50 -13.45 3.77 4.72
C LYS A 50 -13.72 5.03 3.88
N PRO A 51 -12.76 5.43 3.02
CA PRO A 51 -12.87 6.69 2.30
C PRO A 51 -14.05 6.66 1.31
N PRO A 52 -14.60 7.84 0.96
CA PRO A 52 -15.56 7.93 -0.12
C PRO A 52 -14.92 7.52 -1.46
N PRO A 53 -15.72 7.13 -2.46
CA PRO A 53 -15.25 6.92 -3.83
C PRO A 53 -14.50 8.14 -4.38
N GLY A 54 -13.48 7.90 -5.21
CA GLY A 54 -12.66 8.95 -5.84
C GLY A 54 -11.45 9.39 -5.03
N LEU A 55 -11.10 8.70 -3.92
CA LEU A 55 -9.85 8.98 -3.21
C LEU A 55 -8.65 8.62 -4.09
N LEU A 56 -7.75 9.57 -4.30
CA LEU A 56 -6.51 9.40 -5.07
C LEU A 56 -5.45 8.66 -4.25
N LEU A 57 -4.91 7.57 -4.80
CA LEU A 57 -3.70 6.93 -4.31
C LEU A 57 -2.47 7.49 -5.05
N HIS A 58 -1.69 8.31 -4.34
CA HIS A 58 -0.38 8.71 -4.85
C HIS A 58 0.68 7.65 -4.52
N SER A 59 1.34 7.11 -5.54
CA SER A 59 2.46 6.18 -5.41
C SER A 59 3.54 6.50 -6.45
N ASP A 60 4.74 5.95 -6.24
CA ASP A 60 5.79 5.98 -7.26
C ASP A 60 5.41 5.13 -8.49
N ARG A 61 6.25 5.15 -9.52
CA ARG A 61 6.05 4.37 -10.75
C ARG A 61 6.58 2.93 -10.67
N GLY A 62 6.78 2.40 -9.47
CA GLY A 62 7.19 1.01 -9.26
C GLY A 62 6.20 0.03 -9.86
N SER A 63 6.70 -1.09 -10.41
CA SER A 63 5.87 -2.12 -11.05
C SER A 63 4.83 -2.73 -10.09
N GLN A 64 5.11 -2.71 -8.79
CA GLN A 64 4.19 -3.15 -7.74
C GLN A 64 2.92 -2.28 -7.68
N TYR A 65 3.03 -0.99 -7.96
CA TYR A 65 1.92 -0.03 -7.93
C TYR A 65 1.30 0.16 -9.33
N ALA A 66 2.11 0.14 -10.38
CA ALA A 66 1.66 0.30 -11.77
C ALA A 66 1.17 -1.00 -12.43
N GLY A 67 1.17 -2.13 -11.71
CA GLY A 67 0.71 -3.42 -12.19
C GLY A 67 -0.82 -3.54 -12.34
N ARG A 68 -1.27 -4.52 -13.13
CA ARG A 68 -2.70 -4.79 -13.35
C ARG A 68 -3.43 -5.15 -12.05
N GLU A 69 -2.80 -5.93 -11.19
CA GLU A 69 -3.38 -6.40 -9.93
C GLU A 69 -3.70 -5.24 -8.97
N CYS A 70 -2.77 -4.28 -8.83
CA CYS A 70 -2.98 -3.07 -8.03
C CYS A 70 -4.14 -2.23 -8.58
N ARG A 71 -4.17 -1.99 -9.90
CA ARG A 71 -5.28 -1.28 -10.57
C ARG A 71 -6.64 -1.94 -10.35
N GLN A 72 -6.71 -3.28 -10.39
CA GLN A 72 -7.94 -4.01 -10.13
C GLN A 72 -8.44 -3.78 -8.69
N HIS A 73 -7.53 -3.76 -7.71
CA HIS A 73 -7.90 -3.47 -6.32
C HIS A 73 -8.39 -2.04 -6.14
N LEU A 74 -7.75 -1.05 -6.78
CA LEU A 74 -8.21 0.33 -6.77
C LEU A 74 -9.61 0.48 -7.35
N ALA A 75 -9.90 -0.19 -8.48
CA ALA A 75 -11.22 -0.20 -9.08
C ALA A 75 -12.29 -0.77 -8.13
N VAL A 76 -12.01 -1.88 -7.44
CA VAL A 76 -12.92 -2.47 -6.44
C VAL A 76 -13.16 -1.53 -5.26
N MET A 77 -12.11 -0.86 -4.79
CA MET A 77 -12.19 0.13 -3.71
C MET A 77 -12.79 1.47 -4.15
N ARG A 78 -13.03 1.66 -5.46
CA ARG A 78 -13.45 2.92 -6.08
C ARG A 78 -12.49 4.07 -5.79
N MET A 79 -11.20 3.77 -5.83
CA MET A 79 -10.09 4.72 -5.69
C MET A 79 -9.43 4.97 -7.06
N GLU A 80 -8.74 6.11 -7.17
CA GLU A 80 -8.07 6.57 -8.40
C GLU A 80 -6.54 6.45 -8.31
#